data_AF-A0AAU7VK74-F1
#
_entry.id   AF-A0AAU7VK74-F1
#
_cell.length_a   1.000
_cell.length_b   1.000
_cell.length_c   1.000
_cell.angle_alpha   90.00
_cell.angle_beta   90.00
_cell.angle_gamma   90.00
#
_symmetry.space_group_name_H-M   'P 1'
#
loop_
_entity.id
_entity.type
_entity.pdbx_description
1 polymer ?
#
loop_
_entity_poly.entity_id
_entity_poly.type
_entity_poly.pdbx_seq_one_letter_code
_entity_poly.pdbx_strand_id
1 'polypeptide(L)'
;MLFKMLGIRRYIESLIIVCCIQLIHVGIVEEFFFRVFLIGILMPLGEAEAIIISALFFGVGHIFFIKSNYGFRRMSVRFGQCITYHTSIGLILGLMWTRINSFLFIVIIHVLINGSALVYPIAKQKFFTDKKLYPKGINGLKY
;
A
#
# COMPACT_ATOMS: atom_id res chain seq x y z
N MET A 1 -10.20 -9.38 13.38
CA MET A 1 -9.49 -9.18 14.66
C MET A 1 -9.28 -7.70 15.00
N LEU A 2 -8.70 -6.88 14.11
CA LEU A 2 -8.56 -5.41 14.28
C LEU A 2 -9.83 -4.69 14.70
N PHE A 3 -10.91 -4.94 13.96
CA PHE A 3 -12.19 -4.26 14.13
C PHE A 3 -12.79 -4.51 15.51
N LYS A 4 -12.60 -5.74 16.04
CA LYS A 4 -12.96 -6.13 17.41
C LYS A 4 -12.06 -5.46 18.46
N MET A 5 -10.79 -5.22 18.17
CA MET A 5 -9.83 -4.61 19.12
C MET A 5 -9.94 -3.09 19.22
N LEU A 6 -10.25 -2.41 18.10
CA LEU A 6 -10.33 -0.95 18.03
C LEU A 6 -11.75 -0.41 18.29
N GLY A 7 -12.77 -1.21 17.99
CA GLY A 7 -14.13 -0.71 17.81
C GLY A 7 -14.29 0.06 16.49
N ILE A 8 -15.53 0.10 15.99
CA ILE A 8 -15.84 0.62 14.65
C ILE A 8 -15.42 2.08 14.47
N ARG A 9 -15.64 2.93 15.47
CA ARG A 9 -15.32 4.36 15.41
C ARG A 9 -13.82 4.61 15.25
N ARG A 10 -12.97 4.01 16.09
CA ARG A 10 -11.51 4.21 16.03
C ARG A 10 -10.89 3.60 14.77
N TYR A 11 -11.47 2.52 14.26
CA TYR A 11 -11.07 1.94 12.99
C TYR A 11 -11.35 2.91 11.83
N ILE A 12 -12.56 3.46 11.75
CA ILE A 12 -12.93 4.44 10.71
C ILE A 12 -12.06 5.69 10.80
N GLU A 13 -11.85 6.25 12.00
CA GLU A 13 -10.97 7.41 12.21
C GLU A 13 -9.54 7.13 11.72
N SER A 14 -8.99 5.93 11.99
CA SER A 14 -7.66 5.54 11.51
C SER A 14 -7.62 5.40 10.00
N LEU A 15 -8.62 4.75 9.42
CA LEU A 15 -8.72 4.54 7.97
C LEU A 15 -8.77 5.87 7.22
N ILE A 16 -9.59 6.83 7.69
CA ILE A 16 -9.69 8.16 7.06
C ILE A 16 -8.33 8.87 7.08
N ILE A 17 -7.67 8.92 8.23
CA ILE A 17 -6.37 9.59 8.37
C ILE A 17 -5.33 8.95 7.43
N VAL A 18 -5.28 7.61 7.39
CA VAL A 18 -4.36 6.88 6.52
C VAL A 18 -4.67 7.17 5.06
N CYS A 19 -5.94 7.11 4.65
CA CYS A 19 -6.34 7.39 3.28
C CYS A 19 -5.97 8.83 2.87
N CYS A 20 -6.17 9.83 3.73
CA CYS A 20 -5.78 11.21 3.43
C CYS A 20 -4.27 11.36 3.22
N ILE A 21 -3.46 10.76 4.10
CA ILE A 21 -1.98 10.80 3.97
C ILE A 21 -1.55 10.08 2.69
N GLN A 22 -2.10 8.89 2.45
CA GLN A 22 -1.79 8.09 1.26
C GLN A 22 -2.20 8.79 -0.02
N LEU A 23 -3.36 9.45 -0.05
CA LEU A 23 -3.84 10.19 -1.21
C LEU A 23 -2.85 11.28 -1.65
N ILE A 24 -2.41 12.10 -0.69
CA ILE A 24 -1.56 13.26 -0.95
C ILE A 24 -0.13 12.84 -1.31
N HIS A 25 0.45 11.92 -0.54
CA HIS A 25 1.87 11.61 -0.65
C HIS A 25 2.20 10.52 -1.67
N VAL A 26 1.28 9.59 -1.90
CA VAL A 26 1.56 8.34 -2.61
C VAL A 26 0.62 8.21 -3.81
N GLY A 27 -0.69 8.17 -3.58
CA GLY A 27 -1.69 7.88 -4.60
C GLY A 27 -1.62 8.80 -5.80
N ILE A 28 -1.67 10.13 -5.61
CA ILE A 28 -1.67 11.08 -6.74
C ILE A 28 -0.33 11.04 -7.49
N VAL A 29 0.79 11.12 -6.75
CA VAL A 29 2.12 11.24 -7.37
C VAL A 29 2.50 9.95 -8.10
N GLU A 30 2.30 8.79 -7.46
CA GLU A 30 2.62 7.50 -8.07
C GLU A 30 1.73 7.21 -9.26
N GLU A 31 0.41 7.37 -9.15
CA GLU A 31 -0.47 7.07 -10.29
C GLU A 31 -0.24 8.04 -11.44
N PHE A 32 0.12 9.30 -11.18
CA PHE A 32 0.49 10.23 -12.25
C PHE A 32 1.74 9.74 -12.98
N PHE A 33 2.78 9.38 -12.24
CA PHE A 33 4.01 8.87 -12.83
C PHE A 33 3.80 7.56 -13.59
N PHE A 34 3.11 6.58 -13.00
CA PHE A 34 3.01 5.24 -13.58
C PHE A 34 1.91 5.10 -14.64
N ARG A 35 0.78 5.81 -14.51
CA ARG A 35 -0.35 5.69 -15.44
C ARG A 35 -0.36 6.75 -16.51
N VAL A 36 -0.18 8.01 -16.11
CA VAL A 36 -0.23 9.12 -17.08
C VAL A 36 1.08 9.18 -17.85
N PHE A 37 2.20 9.27 -17.14
CA PHE A 37 3.51 9.47 -17.77
C PHE A 37 4.10 8.18 -18.35
N LEU A 38 4.34 7.16 -17.52
CA LEU A 38 5.09 5.97 -17.94
C LEU A 38 4.32 5.11 -18.95
N ILE A 39 3.05 4.76 -18.68
CA ILE A 39 2.23 4.06 -19.68
C ILE A 39 2.11 4.91 -20.94
N GLY A 40 1.85 6.22 -20.82
CA GLY A 40 1.75 7.13 -21.97
C GLY A 40 2.98 7.10 -22.89
N ILE A 41 4.19 7.11 -22.32
CA ILE A 41 5.45 6.99 -23.08
C ILE A 41 5.61 5.61 -23.70
N LEU A 42 5.14 4.56 -23.04
CA LEU A 42 5.30 3.17 -23.50
C LEU A 42 4.21 2.72 -24.47
N MET A 43 3.11 3.47 -24.62
CA MET A 43 2.02 3.14 -25.54
C MET A 43 2.47 2.81 -26.97
N PRO A 44 3.50 3.45 -27.58
CA PRO A 44 3.99 3.08 -28.91
C PRO A 44 4.52 1.64 -29.02
N LEU A 45 4.87 0.99 -27.90
CA LEU A 45 5.29 -0.42 -27.87
C LEU A 45 4.11 -1.40 -27.87
N GLY A 46 2.89 -0.90 -27.62
CA GLY A 46 1.68 -1.69 -27.43
C GLY A 46 1.09 -1.53 -26.03
N GLU A 47 -0.23 -1.69 -25.92
CA GLU A 47 -0.96 -1.53 -24.65
C GLU A 47 -0.50 -2.56 -23.60
N ALA A 48 -0.36 -3.83 -24.01
CA ALA A 48 0.01 -4.90 -23.11
C ALA A 48 1.44 -4.72 -22.58
N GLU A 49 2.37 -4.38 -23.47
CA GLU A 49 3.77 -4.11 -23.18
C GLU A 49 3.90 -2.93 -22.23
N ALA A 50 3.18 -1.83 -22.49
CA ALA A 50 3.19 -0.65 -21.63
C ALA A 50 2.72 -0.96 -20.21
N ILE A 51 1.64 -1.74 -20.07
CA ILE A 51 1.11 -2.16 -18.76
C ILE A 51 2.11 -3.07 -18.04
N ILE A 52 2.64 -4.09 -18.71
CA ILE A 52 3.58 -5.05 -18.10
C ILE A 52 4.83 -4.34 -17.62
N ILE A 53 5.44 -3.50 -18.46
CA ILE A 53 6.66 -2.76 -18.11
C ILE A 53 6.36 -1.81 -16.95
N SER A 54 5.30 -1.00 -17.03
CA SER A 54 4.91 -0.08 -15.94
C SER A 54 4.69 -0.81 -14.62
N ALA A 55 4.04 -1.98 -14.63
CA ALA A 55 3.80 -2.79 -13.45
C ALA A 55 5.09 -3.39 -12.86
N LEU A 56 6.04 -3.80 -13.70
CA LEU A 56 7.35 -4.27 -13.25
C LEU A 56 8.14 -3.15 -12.56
N PHE A 57 8.20 -1.96 -13.17
CA PHE A 57 8.83 -0.80 -12.55
C PHE A 57 8.15 -0.41 -11.24
N PHE A 58 6.83 -0.48 -11.18
CA PHE A 58 6.06 -0.25 -9.96
C PHE A 58 6.48 -1.23 -8.85
N GLY A 59 6.56 -2.52 -9.15
CA GLY A 59 6.98 -3.54 -8.17
C GLY A 59 8.42 -3.39 -7.69
N VAL A 60 9.35 -3.14 -8.60
CA VAL A 60 10.78 -2.95 -8.27
C VAL A 60 10.99 -1.67 -7.44
N GLY A 61 10.30 -0.58 -7.79
CA GLY A 61 10.38 0.68 -7.03
C GLY A 61 9.96 0.53 -5.57
N HIS A 62 9.13 -0.45 -5.24
CA HIS A 62 8.68 -0.68 -3.87
C HIS A 62 9.72 -1.38 -2.98
N ILE A 63 10.77 -1.97 -3.55
CA ILE A 63 11.84 -2.62 -2.78
C ILE A 63 12.54 -1.62 -1.84
N PHE A 64 12.66 -0.34 -2.25
CA PHE A 64 13.31 0.71 -1.46
C PHE A 64 12.63 1.00 -0.11
N PHE A 65 11.35 0.62 0.04
CA PHE A 65 10.62 0.80 1.30
C PHE A 65 10.77 -0.39 2.27
N ILE A 66 11.48 -1.45 1.88
CA ILE A 66 11.76 -2.59 2.75
C ILE A 66 12.85 -2.21 3.76
N LYS A 67 12.46 -2.03 5.03
CA LYS A 67 13.42 -1.79 6.12
C LYS A 67 14.31 -3.03 6.36
N SER A 68 15.61 -2.83 6.24
CA SER A 68 16.62 -3.88 6.36
C SER A 68 17.08 -4.08 7.81
N ASN A 69 16.50 -5.06 8.51
CA ASN A 69 17.02 -5.59 9.79
C ASN A 69 17.16 -7.13 9.77
N TYR A 70 17.22 -7.74 8.59
CA TYR A 70 17.16 -9.20 8.42
C TYR A 70 18.45 -9.73 7.76
N GLY A 71 18.86 -10.94 8.11
CA GLY A 71 19.96 -11.63 7.41
C GLY A 71 19.65 -11.89 5.93
N PHE A 72 20.69 -12.00 5.11
CA PHE A 72 20.65 -12.02 3.64
C PHE A 72 19.54 -12.92 3.04
N ARG A 73 19.41 -14.16 3.53
CA ARG A 73 18.41 -15.13 3.02
C ARG A 73 16.96 -14.71 3.29
N ARG A 74 16.68 -14.00 4.39
CA ARG A 74 15.34 -13.47 4.68
C ARG A 74 15.06 -12.21 3.86
N MET A 75 16.11 -11.49 3.46
CA MET A 75 15.99 -10.30 2.61
C MET A 75 15.54 -10.66 1.19
N SER A 76 16.17 -11.65 0.56
CA SER A 76 15.84 -12.06 -0.81
C SER A 76 14.40 -12.55 -0.95
N VAL A 77 13.90 -13.32 0.02
CA VAL A 77 12.50 -13.77 0.06
C VAL A 77 11.54 -12.58 0.19
N ARG A 78 11.87 -11.60 1.04
CA ARG A 78 11.07 -10.37 1.21
C ARG A 78 11.04 -9.52 -0.06
N PHE A 79 12.17 -9.43 -0.77
CA PHE A 79 12.26 -8.72 -2.04
C PHE A 79 11.36 -9.39 -3.09
N GLY A 80 11.46 -10.71 -3.25
CA GLY A 80 10.60 -11.45 -4.16
C GLY A 80 9.11 -11.28 -3.83
N GLN A 81 8.74 -11.38 -2.54
CA GLN A 81 7.36 -11.14 -2.11
C GLN A 81 6.87 -9.72 -2.42
N CYS A 82 7.71 -8.71 -2.18
CA CYS A 82 7.40 -7.32 -2.44
C CYS A 82 7.21 -7.07 -3.94
N ILE A 83 8.18 -7.48 -4.78
CA ILE A 83 8.11 -7.31 -6.23
C ILE A 83 6.83 -7.98 -6.76
N THR A 84 6.59 -9.25 -6.42
CA THR A 84 5.43 -9.99 -6.92
C THR A 84 4.11 -9.32 -6.51
N TYR A 85 3.99 -8.91 -5.26
CA TYR A 85 2.78 -8.27 -4.74
C TYR A 85 2.53 -6.92 -5.43
N HIS A 86 3.52 -6.03 -5.45
CA HIS A 86 3.36 -4.70 -6.02
C HIS A 86 3.25 -4.74 -7.55
N THR A 87 3.97 -5.62 -8.25
CA THR A 87 3.77 -5.82 -9.70
C THR A 87 2.36 -6.30 -10.01
N SER A 88 1.80 -7.20 -9.20
CA SER A 88 0.42 -7.67 -9.40
C SER A 88 -0.60 -6.53 -9.23
N ILE A 89 -0.40 -5.65 -8.24
CA ILE A 89 -1.21 -4.43 -8.08
C ILE A 89 -1.01 -3.50 -9.29
N GLY A 90 0.23 -3.28 -9.70
CA GLY A 90 0.56 -2.44 -10.85
C GLY A 90 -0.10 -2.92 -12.14
N LEU A 91 -0.18 -4.23 -12.37
CA LEU A 91 -0.88 -4.83 -13.50
C LEU A 91 -2.38 -4.53 -13.45
N ILE A 92 -3.02 -4.74 -12.29
CA ILE A 92 -4.45 -4.47 -12.10
C ILE A 92 -4.75 -2.98 -12.35
N LEU A 93 -3.98 -2.08 -11.74
CA LEU A 93 -4.18 -0.64 -11.90
C LEU A 93 -3.87 -0.17 -13.33
N GLY A 94 -2.86 -0.75 -13.99
CA GLY A 94 -2.54 -0.48 -15.38
C GLY A 94 -3.67 -0.91 -16.33
N LEU A 95 -4.22 -2.10 -16.15
CA LEU A 95 -5.40 -2.56 -16.89
C LEU A 95 -6.61 -1.67 -16.63
N MET A 96 -6.86 -1.30 -15.37
CA MET A 96 -7.98 -0.40 -15.05
C MET A 96 -7.78 0.98 -15.70
N TRP A 97 -6.54 1.48 -15.77
CA TRP A 97 -6.24 2.75 -16.43
C TRP A 97 -6.60 2.73 -17.92
N THR A 98 -6.19 1.70 -18.66
CA THR A 98 -6.47 1.65 -20.11
C THR A 98 -7.94 1.39 -20.43
N ARG A 99 -8.71 0.83 -19.48
CA ARG A 99 -10.14 0.51 -19.67
C ARG A 99 -11.11 1.57 -19.14
N ILE A 100 -10.80 2.18 -18.00
CA ILE A 100 -11.69 3.14 -17.34
C ILE A 100 -11.26 4.58 -17.65
N ASN A 101 -9.96 4.81 -17.84
CA ASN A 101 -9.36 6.10 -18.17
C ASN A 101 -9.79 7.24 -17.22
N SER A 102 -9.92 6.93 -15.93
CA SER A 102 -10.27 7.89 -14.88
C SER A 102 -9.18 7.95 -13.83
N PHE A 103 -8.39 9.03 -13.85
CA PHE A 103 -7.27 9.23 -12.94
C PHE A 103 -7.72 9.19 -11.47
N LEU A 104 -8.77 9.93 -11.14
CA LEU A 104 -9.29 10.01 -9.78
C LEU A 104 -9.76 8.64 -9.27
N PHE A 105 -10.41 7.84 -10.13
CA PHE A 105 -10.87 6.52 -9.76
C PHE A 105 -9.69 5.58 -9.43
N ILE A 106 -8.65 5.57 -10.27
CA ILE A 106 -7.44 4.78 -10.04
C ILE A 106 -6.75 5.19 -8.75
N VAL A 107 -6.61 6.49 -8.51
CA VAL A 107 -6.02 7.04 -7.29
C VAL A 107 -6.78 6.58 -6.04
N ILE A 108 -8.13 6.65 -6.05
CA ILE A 108 -8.95 6.19 -4.93
C ILE A 108 -8.73 4.70 -4.65
N ILE A 109 -8.76 3.87 -5.70
CA ILE A 109 -8.57 2.42 -5.55
C ILE A 109 -7.18 2.10 -5.00
N HIS A 110 -6.14 2.73 -5.53
CA HIS A 110 -4.77 2.54 -5.04
C HIS A 110 -4.66 2.94 -3.56
N VAL A 111 -5.18 4.11 -3.18
CA VAL A 111 -5.17 4.59 -1.79
C VAL A 111 -5.91 3.64 -0.86
N LEU A 112 -7.04 3.06 -1.29
CA LEU A 112 -7.79 2.10 -0.48
C LEU A 112 -7.01 0.79 -0.28
N ILE A 113 -6.38 0.27 -1.33
CA ILE A 113 -5.54 -0.94 -1.25
C ILE A 113 -4.40 -0.69 -0.27
N ASN A 114 -3.63 0.39 -0.44
CA ASN A 114 -2.49 0.69 0.41
C ASN A 114 -2.91 1.05 1.84
N GLY A 115 -3.97 1.85 1.96
CA GLY A 115 -4.54 2.25 3.24
C GLY A 115 -5.01 1.07 4.07
N SER A 116 -5.63 0.06 3.45
CA SER A 116 -6.08 -1.15 4.15
C SER A 116 -4.94 -1.90 4.86
N ALA A 117 -3.74 -1.91 4.27
CA ALA A 117 -2.55 -2.52 4.88
C ALA A 117 -1.97 -1.68 6.04
N LEU A 118 -2.20 -0.37 6.02
CA LEU A 118 -1.61 0.60 6.97
C LEU A 118 -2.53 0.98 8.13
N VAL A 119 -3.84 0.65 8.08
CA VAL A 119 -4.76 0.95 9.19
C VAL A 119 -4.27 0.34 10.50
N TYR A 120 -3.79 -0.91 10.49
CA TYR A 120 -3.34 -1.58 11.71
C TYR A 120 -2.14 -0.91 12.40
N PRO A 121 -0.99 -0.70 11.73
CA PRO A 121 0.17 -0.09 12.38
C PRO A 121 -0.14 1.33 12.88
N ILE A 122 -0.90 2.12 12.14
CA ILE A 122 -1.29 3.49 12.54
C ILE A 122 -2.22 3.45 13.75
N ALA A 123 -3.23 2.58 13.73
CA ALA A 123 -4.16 2.44 14.84
C ALA A 123 -3.44 1.90 16.10
N LYS A 124 -2.47 0.99 15.93
CA LYS A 124 -1.58 0.53 17.01
C LYS A 124 -0.80 1.70 17.62
N GLN A 125 -0.15 2.50 16.79
CA GLN A 125 0.66 3.65 17.25
C GLN A 125 -0.19 4.73 17.92
N LYS A 126 -1.39 5.00 17.41
CA LYS A 126 -2.25 6.08 17.91
C LYS A 126 -3.01 5.70 19.18
N PHE A 127 -3.52 4.46 19.27
CA PHE A 127 -4.45 4.07 20.34
C PHE A 127 -3.88 3.09 21.36
N PHE A 128 -2.76 2.41 21.06
CA PHE A 128 -2.22 1.36 21.94
C PHE A 128 -0.84 1.69 22.51
N THR A 129 -0.21 2.80 22.12
CA THR A 129 1.08 3.26 22.67
C THR A 129 0.92 4.11 23.93
N ASP A 130 -0.31 4.51 24.26
CA ASP A 130 -0.60 5.31 25.44
C ASP A 130 -0.75 4.40 26.67
N LYS A 131 0.32 4.28 27.47
CA LYS A 131 0.38 3.41 28.68
C LYS A 131 -0.68 3.72 29.73
N LYS A 132 -1.42 4.83 29.62
CA LYS A 132 -2.48 5.23 30.58
C LYS A 132 -3.77 4.42 30.45
N LEU A 133 -4.00 3.69 29.36
CA LEU A 133 -5.25 2.96 29.12
C LEU A 133 -5.19 1.46 29.44
N TYR A 134 -4.03 0.96 29.90
CA TYR A 134 -3.91 -0.38 30.46
C TYR A 134 -3.56 -0.26 31.94
N PRO A 135 -4.53 -0.39 32.87
CA PRO A 135 -4.16 -0.68 34.26
C PRO A 135 -3.34 -1.96 34.23
N LYS A 136 -2.19 -1.95 34.93
CA LYS A 136 -1.35 -3.12 35.17
C LYS A 136 -2.25 -4.30 35.58
N GLY A 137 -2.51 -5.27 34.70
CA GLY A 137 -3.51 -6.27 35.03
C GLY A 137 -3.77 -7.42 34.07
N ILE A 138 -3.08 -7.57 32.94
CA ILE A 138 -3.17 -8.80 32.15
C ILE A 138 -1.77 -9.33 31.84
N ASN A 139 -1.12 -9.82 32.90
CA ASN A 139 -0.11 -10.87 32.79
C ASN A 139 -0.85 -12.14 32.36
N GLY A 140 -0.83 -12.50 31.07
CA GLY A 140 -1.51 -13.75 30.70
C GLY A 140 -1.41 -14.22 29.26
N LEU A 141 -1.04 -13.38 28.29
CA LEU A 141 -0.88 -13.83 26.91
C LEU A 141 0.59 -13.75 26.53
N LYS A 142 1.32 -14.82 26.86
CA LYS A 142 2.56 -15.18 26.17
C LYS A 142 2.17 -15.63 24.75
N TYR A 143 2.92 -15.10 23.80
CA TYR A 143 2.85 -15.33 22.35
C TYR A 143 2.78 -16.81 21.96
#